data_AF-W3ARQ4-F1
#
_entry.id   AF-W3ARQ4-F1
#
_cell.length_a   1.000
_cell.length_b   1.000
_cell.length_c   1.000
_cell.angle_alpha   90.00
_cell.angle_beta   90.00
_cell.angle_gamma   90.00
#
_symmetry.space_group_name_H-M   'P 1'
#
loop_
_entity.id
_entity.type
_entity.pdbx_description
1 polymer ?
#
loop_
_entity_poly.entity_id
_entity_poly.type
_entity_poly.pdbx_seq_one_letter_code
_entity_poly.pdbx_strand_id
1 'polypeptide(L)'
;MTFFTMAVLAFVIIFILKEALPVFREVSLIEFIFGNEWMPVEGIGKGTHFGIFNFIAATVYVSFLAMLIAVSVGLGAAVYLSCVASSRARTFIYPFIDLLAGIPSVVYGFIGLNVLVRFFLKTGVHTGSCVLAAAIILSVMLLPYLVSSSSESLLKSRELYLKAGTALGVDKWYTIASVIIPASGKSLLRCMILAIGRAMGETMAVMMVIGNANLFPTLLGKSESIAAVIALEMGTAVNGSTHFHALYAAGLVLIVIMLAINFGVKNLIKKL
;
A
#
# COMPACT_ATOMS: atom_id res chain seq x y z
N MET A 1 -8.46 -5.57 26.55
CA MET A 1 -8.04 -5.63 25.13
C MET A 1 -7.32 -4.36 24.69
N THR A 2 -7.90 -3.16 24.86
CA THR A 2 -7.31 -1.90 24.38
C THR A 2 -5.96 -1.52 25.02
N PHE A 3 -5.78 -1.76 26.32
CA PHE A 3 -4.49 -1.51 26.98
C PHE A 3 -3.39 -2.45 26.46
N PHE A 4 -3.72 -3.73 26.26
CA PHE A 4 -2.79 -4.72 25.74
C PHE A 4 -2.36 -4.38 24.31
N THR A 5 -3.28 -3.99 23.43
CA THR A 5 -2.92 -3.58 22.06
C THR A 5 -2.04 -2.33 22.04
N MET A 6 -2.32 -1.34 22.90
CA MET A 6 -1.47 -0.16 23.06
C MET A 6 -0.07 -0.52 23.56
N ALA A 7 0.04 -1.43 24.55
CA ALA A 7 1.32 -1.87 25.09
C ALA A 7 2.16 -2.61 24.04
N VAL A 8 1.56 -3.49 23.24
CA VAL A 8 2.24 -4.21 22.15
C VAL A 8 2.71 -3.23 21.07
N LEU A 9 1.88 -2.28 20.66
CA LEU A 9 2.27 -1.26 19.68
C LEU A 9 3.43 -0.40 20.20
N ALA A 10 3.36 0.04 21.46
CA ALA A 10 4.43 0.80 22.09
C ALA A 10 5.74 -0.01 22.14
N PHE A 11 5.66 -1.29 22.50
CA PHE A 11 6.80 -2.19 22.50
C PHE A 11 7.45 -2.31 21.11
N VAL A 12 6.66 -2.53 20.05
CA VAL A 12 7.19 -2.62 18.66
C VAL A 12 7.87 -1.32 18.24
N ILE A 13 7.24 -0.17 18.52
CA ILE A 13 7.82 1.14 18.17
C ILE A 13 9.12 1.40 18.94
N ILE A 14 9.14 1.13 20.24
CA ILE A 14 10.33 1.30 21.08
C ILE A 14 11.44 0.35 20.63
N PHE A 15 11.11 -0.89 20.28
CA PHE A 15 12.06 -1.87 19.78
C PHE A 15 12.70 -1.42 18.46
N ILE A 16 11.89 -0.99 17.49
CA ILE A 16 12.41 -0.46 16.21
C ILE A 16 13.27 0.77 16.44
N LEU A 17 12.86 1.70 17.31
CA LEU A 17 13.67 2.88 17.64
C LEU A 17 15.02 2.50 18.26
N LYS A 18 15.02 1.57 19.21
CA LYS A 18 16.23 1.10 19.87
C LYS A 18 17.21 0.47 18.88
N GLU A 19 16.72 -0.35 17.95
CA GLU A 19 17.55 -1.01 16.95
C GLU A 19 17.93 -0.10 15.76
N ALA A 20 17.16 0.95 15.47
CA ALA A 20 17.46 1.88 14.39
C ALA A 20 18.53 2.92 14.75
N LEU A 21 18.52 3.45 15.98
CA LEU A 21 19.39 4.56 16.38
C LEU A 21 20.91 4.31 16.25
N PRO A 22 21.45 3.10 16.50
CA PRO A 22 22.89 2.85 16.39
C PRO A 22 23.48 3.15 15.02
N VAL A 23 22.72 2.99 13.93
CA VAL A 23 23.23 3.24 12.56
C VAL A 23 23.72 4.68 12.37
N PHE A 24 23.10 5.63 13.06
CA PHE A 24 23.42 7.05 12.91
C PHE A 24 24.72 7.49 13.60
N ARG A 25 25.41 6.55 14.28
CA ARG A 25 26.78 6.75 14.77
C ARG A 25 27.81 6.60 13.65
N GLU A 26 27.47 5.82 12.61
CA GLU A 26 28.36 5.48 11.51
C GLU A 26 27.94 6.15 10.21
N VAL A 27 26.63 6.34 10.00
CA VAL A 27 26.05 6.94 8.80
C VAL A 27 25.35 8.24 9.16
N SER A 28 25.60 9.32 8.40
CA SER A 28 24.88 10.57 8.64
C SER A 28 23.40 10.44 8.26
N LEU A 29 22.49 11.07 9.01
CA LEU A 29 21.05 10.99 8.75
C LEU A 29 20.67 11.55 7.36
N ILE A 30 21.41 12.55 6.88
CA ILE A 30 21.19 13.15 5.56
C ILE A 30 21.59 12.16 4.46
N GLU A 31 22.76 11.53 4.58
CA GLU A 31 23.23 10.51 3.64
C GLU A 31 22.32 9.29 3.66
N PHE A 32 21.83 8.89 4.82
CA PHE A 32 20.88 7.78 4.93
C PHE A 32 19.59 8.07 4.15
N ILE A 33 18.98 9.24 4.36
CA ILE A 33 17.66 9.55 3.76
C ILE A 33 17.77 9.93 2.27
N PHE A 34 18.77 10.73 1.90
CA PHE A 34 18.91 11.30 0.55
C PHE A 34 19.97 10.60 -0.31
N GLY A 35 20.71 9.64 0.26
CA GLY A 35 21.66 8.82 -0.48
C GLY A 35 20.95 7.87 -1.44
N ASN A 36 21.57 7.67 -2.60
CA ASN A 36 21.05 6.80 -3.67
C ASN A 36 21.74 5.43 -3.73
N GLU A 37 22.81 5.24 -2.97
CA GLU A 37 23.61 4.02 -2.99
C GLU A 37 23.33 3.16 -1.76
N TRP A 38 23.06 1.88 -1.98
CA TRP A 38 22.86 0.87 -0.94
C TRP A 38 23.86 -0.24 -1.18
N MET A 39 24.94 -0.23 -0.39
CA MET A 39 26.06 -1.15 -0.47
C MET A 39 26.41 -1.62 0.95
N PRO A 40 25.75 -2.68 1.45
CA PRO A 40 25.95 -3.20 2.80
C PRO A 40 27.26 -3.99 2.95
N VAL A 41 27.90 -4.38 1.84
CA VAL A 41 29.18 -5.09 1.81
C VAL A 41 30.27 -4.09 1.43
N GLU A 42 31.36 -4.06 2.19
CA GLU A 42 32.56 -3.28 1.82
C GLU A 42 33.10 -3.78 0.47
N GLY A 43 32.86 -3.00 -0.58
CA GLY A 43 33.55 -3.16 -1.85
C GLY A 43 35.01 -2.69 -1.71
N ILE A 44 35.90 -3.25 -2.53
CA ILE A 44 37.33 -2.87 -2.57
C ILE A 44 37.45 -1.35 -2.72
N GLY A 45 37.80 -0.67 -1.62
CA GLY A 45 38.09 0.76 -1.57
C GLY A 45 36.90 1.74 -1.49
N LYS A 46 35.66 1.28 -1.30
CA LYS A 46 34.48 2.19 -1.27
C LYS A 46 33.71 2.27 0.06
N GLY A 47 34.08 1.54 1.11
CA GLY A 47 33.34 1.58 2.38
C GLY A 47 31.90 1.06 2.27
N THR A 48 31.13 1.18 3.33
CA THR A 48 29.69 0.83 3.36
C THR A 48 28.84 2.08 3.18
N HIS A 49 27.79 1.99 2.36
CA HIS A 49 26.86 3.09 2.10
C HIS A 49 25.41 2.61 2.28
N PHE A 50 24.60 3.40 2.98
CA PHE A 50 23.23 3.03 3.35
C PHE A 50 22.21 4.11 2.96
N GLY A 51 22.20 4.52 1.70
CA GLY A 51 21.22 5.45 1.15
C GLY A 51 19.89 4.77 0.79
N ILE A 52 18.78 5.26 1.34
CA ILE A 52 17.44 4.68 1.15
C ILE A 52 16.51 5.51 0.26
N PHE A 53 17.00 6.58 -0.37
CA PHE A 53 16.16 7.51 -1.14
C PHE A 53 15.37 6.82 -2.25
N ASN A 54 16.04 5.96 -3.03
CA ASN A 54 15.41 5.21 -4.10
C ASN A 54 14.32 4.27 -3.56
N PHE A 55 14.54 3.63 -2.41
CA PHE A 55 13.53 2.76 -1.78
C PHE A 55 12.31 3.55 -1.29
N ILE A 56 12.51 4.75 -0.72
CA ILE A 56 11.43 5.66 -0.34
C ILE A 56 10.62 6.03 -1.59
N ALA A 57 11.30 6.49 -2.64
CA ALA A 57 10.67 6.91 -3.88
C ALA A 57 9.87 5.75 -4.50
N ALA A 58 10.44 4.55 -4.55
CA ALA A 58 9.80 3.35 -5.09
C ALA A 58 8.54 2.96 -4.30
N THR A 59 8.64 2.97 -2.96
CA THR A 59 7.52 2.61 -2.08
C THR A 59 6.34 3.56 -2.29
N VAL A 60 6.61 4.87 -2.32
CA VAL A 60 5.57 5.89 -2.57
C VAL A 60 5.02 5.76 -3.99
N TYR A 61 5.87 5.60 -4.99
CA TYR A 61 5.48 5.56 -6.40
C TYR A 61 4.61 4.33 -6.73
N VAL A 62 5.03 3.13 -6.31
CA VAL A 62 4.26 1.88 -6.48
C VAL A 62 2.93 1.98 -5.76
N SER A 63 2.93 2.45 -4.51
CA SER A 63 1.72 2.58 -3.70
C SER A 63 0.73 3.58 -4.30
N PHE A 64 1.22 4.72 -4.78
CA PHE A 64 0.42 5.74 -5.44
C PHE A 64 -0.23 5.20 -6.73
N LEU A 65 0.56 4.55 -7.59
CA LEU A 65 0.05 4.00 -8.84
C LEU A 65 -0.96 2.87 -8.60
N ALA A 66 -0.70 1.99 -7.64
CA ALA A 66 -1.64 0.94 -7.24
C ALA A 66 -2.94 1.52 -6.70
N MET A 67 -2.86 2.54 -5.84
CA MET A 67 -4.04 3.22 -5.29
C MET A 67 -4.85 3.93 -6.37
N LEU A 68 -4.21 4.56 -7.36
CA LEU A 68 -4.91 5.21 -8.47
C LEU A 68 -5.76 4.22 -9.26
N ILE A 69 -5.22 3.03 -9.55
CA ILE A 69 -5.93 1.95 -10.25
C ILE A 69 -7.02 1.35 -9.35
N ALA A 70 -6.69 1.05 -8.10
CA ALA A 70 -7.60 0.37 -7.18
C ALA A 70 -8.77 1.26 -6.75
N VAL A 71 -8.57 2.56 -6.55
CA VAL A 71 -9.63 3.51 -6.18
C VAL A 71 -10.58 3.75 -7.36
N SER A 72 -10.06 3.94 -8.57
CA SER A 72 -10.90 4.19 -9.75
C SER A 72 -11.85 3.03 -10.03
N VAL A 73 -11.34 1.80 -10.03
CA VAL A 73 -12.14 0.59 -10.26
C VAL A 73 -12.95 0.22 -9.01
N GLY A 74 -12.36 0.29 -7.83
CA GLY A 74 -12.95 -0.15 -6.56
C GLY A 74 -14.13 0.71 -6.11
N LEU A 75 -14.06 2.05 -6.26
CA LEU A 75 -15.18 2.92 -5.93
C LEU A 75 -16.38 2.68 -6.86
N GLY A 76 -16.13 2.54 -8.16
CA GLY A 76 -17.19 2.25 -9.12
C GLY A 76 -17.90 0.93 -8.81
N ALA A 77 -17.13 -0.12 -8.54
CA ALA A 77 -17.66 -1.41 -8.11
C ALA A 77 -18.42 -1.32 -6.78
N ALA A 78 -17.91 -0.56 -5.81
CA ALA A 78 -18.58 -0.36 -4.52
C ALA A 78 -19.94 0.35 -4.69
N VAL A 79 -20.01 1.44 -5.46
CA VAL A 79 -21.25 2.17 -5.74
C VAL A 79 -22.27 1.28 -6.45
N TYR A 80 -21.83 0.49 -7.43
CA TYR A 80 -22.71 -0.45 -8.12
C TYR A 80 -23.27 -1.50 -7.15
N LEU A 81 -22.40 -2.15 -6.37
CA LEU A 81 -22.81 -3.19 -5.43
C LEU A 81 -23.68 -2.65 -4.30
N SER A 82 -23.40 -1.45 -3.78
CA SER A 82 -24.15 -0.88 -2.66
C SER A 82 -25.50 -0.32 -3.09
N CYS A 83 -25.56 0.39 -4.22
CA CYS A 83 -26.71 1.22 -4.57
C CYS A 83 -27.56 0.64 -5.71
N VAL A 84 -26.96 -0.15 -6.61
CA VAL A 84 -27.62 -0.60 -7.84
C VAL A 84 -27.97 -2.08 -7.79
N ALA A 85 -27.04 -2.92 -7.32
CA ALA A 85 -27.18 -4.37 -7.34
C ALA A 85 -28.37 -4.88 -6.52
N SER A 86 -28.98 -5.96 -7.02
CA SER A 86 -30.06 -6.66 -6.32
C SER A 86 -29.52 -7.38 -5.07
N SER A 87 -30.41 -7.70 -4.12
CA SER A 87 -30.01 -8.44 -2.91
C SER A 87 -29.38 -9.80 -3.24
N ARG A 88 -29.91 -10.52 -4.25
CA ARG A 88 -29.33 -11.80 -4.70
C ARG A 88 -27.91 -11.64 -5.25
N ALA A 89 -27.68 -10.62 -6.08
CA ALA A 89 -26.36 -10.35 -6.64
C ALA A 89 -25.34 -10.04 -5.52
N ARG A 90 -25.73 -9.25 -4.52
CA ARG A 90 -24.88 -8.97 -3.35
C ARG A 90 -24.55 -10.22 -2.55
N THR A 91 -25.54 -11.05 -2.23
CA THR A 91 -25.35 -12.30 -1.50
C THR A 91 -24.41 -13.27 -2.24
N PHE A 92 -24.38 -13.22 -3.57
CA PHE A 92 -23.46 -14.03 -4.36
C PHE A 92 -22.07 -13.40 -4.48
N ILE A 93 -21.96 -12.10 -4.76
CA ILE A 93 -20.69 -11.43 -5.09
C ILE A 93 -19.81 -11.17 -3.86
N TYR A 94 -20.38 -10.76 -2.71
CA TYR A 94 -19.57 -10.46 -1.52
C TYR A 94 -18.69 -11.63 -1.05
N PRO A 95 -19.21 -12.88 -0.97
CA PRO A 95 -18.37 -14.04 -0.67
C PRO A 95 -17.15 -14.20 -1.58
N PHE A 96 -17.26 -13.90 -2.89
CA PHE A 96 -16.10 -13.95 -3.79
C PHE A 96 -15.11 -12.82 -3.54
N ILE A 97 -15.59 -11.62 -3.22
CA ILE A 97 -14.73 -10.50 -2.85
C ILE A 97 -13.96 -10.82 -1.57
N ASP A 98 -14.64 -11.38 -0.57
CA ASP A 98 -14.02 -11.78 0.70
C ASP A 98 -13.05 -12.94 0.50
N LEU A 99 -13.38 -13.89 -0.38
CA LEU A 99 -12.46 -14.97 -0.78
C LEU A 99 -11.19 -14.41 -1.43
N LEU A 100 -11.31 -13.43 -2.33
CA LEU A 100 -10.17 -12.74 -2.94
C LEU A 100 -9.31 -12.02 -1.89
N ALA A 101 -9.93 -11.40 -0.88
CA ALA A 101 -9.21 -10.77 0.23
C ALA A 101 -8.46 -11.79 1.11
N GLY A 102 -8.93 -13.03 1.16
CA GLY A 102 -8.30 -14.13 1.90
C GLY A 102 -7.11 -14.79 1.18
N ILE A 103 -6.87 -14.47 -0.10
CA ILE A 103 -5.73 -15.02 -0.85
C ILE A 103 -4.41 -14.43 -0.28
N PRO A 104 -3.44 -15.28 0.10
CA PRO A 104 -2.12 -14.81 0.55
C PRO A 104 -1.41 -13.97 -0.53
N SER A 105 -0.70 -12.91 -0.12
CA SER A 105 -0.07 -12.00 -1.08
C SER A 105 1.02 -12.63 -1.95
N VAL A 106 1.70 -13.67 -1.45
CA VAL A 106 2.66 -14.48 -2.23
C VAL A 106 2.00 -15.12 -3.46
N VAL A 107 0.73 -15.53 -3.35
CA VAL A 107 0.00 -16.14 -4.49
C VAL A 107 -0.23 -15.10 -5.58
N TYR A 108 -0.60 -13.87 -5.21
CA TYR A 108 -0.70 -12.76 -6.15
C TYR A 108 0.65 -12.43 -6.80
N GLY A 109 1.73 -12.40 -6.01
CA GLY A 109 3.09 -12.21 -6.53
C GLY A 109 3.50 -13.31 -7.52
N PHE A 110 3.20 -14.57 -7.22
CA PHE A 110 3.47 -15.72 -8.10
C PHE A 110 2.70 -15.64 -9.42
N ILE A 111 1.41 -15.26 -9.38
CA ILE A 111 0.61 -15.01 -10.58
C ILE A 111 1.22 -13.85 -11.38
N GLY A 112 1.63 -12.77 -10.72
CA GLY A 112 2.30 -11.64 -11.36
C GLY A 112 3.58 -12.04 -12.07
N LEU A 113 4.40 -12.90 -11.46
CA LEU A 113 5.63 -13.40 -12.08
C LEU A 113 5.34 -14.28 -13.31
N ASN A 114 4.31 -15.13 -13.26
CA ASN A 114 4.01 -16.02 -14.38
C ASN A 114 3.23 -15.36 -15.52
N VAL A 115 2.41 -14.35 -15.21
CA VAL A 115 1.52 -13.70 -16.18
C VAL A 115 2.06 -12.33 -16.57
N LEU A 116 2.14 -11.38 -15.63
CA LEU A 116 2.49 -9.99 -15.94
C LEU A 116 3.94 -9.83 -16.35
N VAL A 117 4.90 -10.41 -15.61
CA VAL A 117 6.32 -10.31 -15.98
C VAL A 117 6.56 -10.92 -17.35
N ARG A 118 5.95 -12.07 -17.68
CA ARG A 118 6.02 -12.66 -19.02
C ARG A 118 5.34 -11.81 -20.09
N PHE A 119 4.23 -11.14 -19.76
CA PHE A 119 3.57 -10.20 -20.65
C PHE A 119 4.46 -8.97 -20.94
N PHE A 120 5.10 -8.41 -19.92
CA PHE A 120 6.02 -7.28 -20.08
C PHE A 120 7.29 -7.66 -20.85
N LEU A 121 7.80 -8.88 -20.67
CA LEU A 121 8.88 -9.43 -21.52
C LEU A 121 8.47 -9.44 -23.00
N LYS A 122 7.26 -9.93 -23.32
CA LYS A 122 6.77 -9.98 -24.71
C LYS A 122 6.54 -8.59 -25.33
N THR A 123 6.30 -7.57 -24.52
CA THR A 123 6.07 -6.19 -24.99
C THR A 123 7.35 -5.36 -25.07
N GLY A 124 8.52 -5.96 -24.79
CA GLY A 124 9.83 -5.34 -24.99
C GLY A 124 10.49 -4.80 -23.72
N VAL A 125 9.93 -5.05 -22.52
CA VAL A 125 10.60 -4.71 -21.25
C VAL A 125 11.67 -5.76 -20.97
N HIS A 126 12.95 -5.36 -20.96
CA HIS A 126 14.11 -6.27 -20.90
C HIS A 126 14.02 -7.40 -19.87
N THR A 127 13.50 -7.12 -18.67
CA THR A 127 13.40 -8.12 -17.59
C THR A 127 11.97 -8.53 -17.26
N GLY A 128 10.96 -7.87 -17.84
CA GLY A 128 9.54 -8.02 -17.49
C GLY A 128 9.16 -7.53 -16.10
N SER A 129 10.04 -7.67 -15.12
CA SER A 129 9.90 -7.09 -13.78
C SER A 129 10.04 -5.58 -13.85
N CYS A 130 9.00 -4.88 -13.41
CA CYS A 130 8.97 -3.42 -13.40
C CYS A 130 8.01 -2.87 -12.34
N VAL A 131 8.16 -1.59 -12.06
CA VAL A 131 7.31 -0.82 -11.13
C VAL A 131 5.83 -0.90 -11.51
N LEU A 132 5.48 -0.83 -12.81
CA LEU A 132 4.10 -0.95 -13.27
C LEU A 132 3.52 -2.35 -13.01
N ALA A 133 4.29 -3.42 -13.20
CA ALA A 133 3.85 -4.78 -12.90
C ALA A 133 3.53 -4.94 -11.40
N ALA A 134 4.39 -4.37 -10.53
CA ALA A 134 4.15 -4.33 -9.09
C ALA A 134 2.88 -3.55 -8.73
N ALA A 135 2.69 -2.38 -9.32
CA ALA A 135 1.51 -1.55 -9.07
C ALA A 135 0.21 -2.24 -9.51
N ILE A 136 0.22 -2.95 -10.65
CA ILE A 136 -0.96 -3.70 -11.12
C ILE A 136 -1.31 -4.83 -10.14
N ILE A 137 -0.35 -5.66 -9.74
CA ILE A 137 -0.61 -6.75 -8.78
C ILE A 137 -1.10 -6.18 -7.44
N LEU A 138 -0.44 -5.15 -6.95
CA LEU A 138 -0.83 -4.48 -5.71
C LEU A 138 -2.25 -3.92 -5.82
N SER A 139 -2.62 -3.32 -6.96
CA SER A 139 -3.98 -2.80 -7.18
C SER A 139 -5.04 -3.90 -7.12
N VAL A 140 -4.79 -5.06 -7.75
CA VAL A 140 -5.70 -6.21 -7.74
C VAL A 140 -5.91 -6.73 -6.32
N MET A 141 -4.84 -6.76 -5.51
CA MET A 141 -4.92 -7.16 -4.11
C MET A 141 -5.67 -6.14 -3.23
N LEU A 142 -5.56 -4.85 -3.53
CA LEU A 142 -6.26 -3.78 -2.80
C LEU A 142 -7.73 -3.64 -3.18
N LEU A 143 -8.12 -4.10 -4.39
CA LEU A 143 -9.51 -4.05 -4.86
C LEU A 143 -10.53 -4.66 -3.89
N PRO A 144 -10.41 -5.93 -3.45
CA PRO A 144 -11.44 -6.52 -2.60
C PRO A 144 -11.59 -5.78 -1.28
N TYR A 145 -10.48 -5.30 -0.72
CA TYR A 145 -10.46 -4.47 0.47
C TYR A 145 -11.21 -3.13 0.26
N LEU A 146 -10.90 -2.41 -0.82
CA LEU A 146 -11.56 -1.13 -1.13
C LEU A 146 -13.05 -1.30 -1.44
N VAL A 147 -13.42 -2.33 -2.20
CA VAL A 147 -14.81 -2.58 -2.56
C VAL A 147 -15.64 -2.92 -1.34
N SER A 148 -15.16 -3.85 -0.50
CA SER A 148 -15.89 -4.29 0.70
C SER A 148 -16.08 -3.12 1.69
N SER A 149 -15.00 -2.43 2.05
CA SER A 149 -15.04 -1.31 3.02
C SER A 149 -15.84 -0.10 2.53
N SER A 150 -15.72 0.25 1.23
CA SER A 150 -16.47 1.36 0.65
C SER A 150 -17.95 1.02 0.50
N SER A 151 -18.27 -0.23 0.14
CA SER A 151 -19.65 -0.67 -0.04
C SER A 151 -20.41 -0.68 1.28
N GLU A 152 -19.78 -1.12 2.37
CA GLU A 152 -20.39 -1.07 3.71
C GLU A 152 -20.74 0.38 4.11
N SER A 153 -19.81 1.31 3.88
CA SER A 153 -20.05 2.74 4.14
C SER A 153 -21.22 3.29 3.30
N LEU A 154 -21.27 2.95 2.01
CA LEU A 154 -22.32 3.41 1.10
C LEU A 154 -23.68 2.77 1.41
N LEU A 155 -23.72 1.50 1.82
CA LEU A 155 -24.95 0.82 2.23
C LEU A 155 -25.61 1.51 3.42
N LYS A 156 -24.81 1.86 4.43
CA LYS A 156 -25.30 2.60 5.59
C LYS A 156 -25.90 3.95 5.21
N SER A 157 -25.24 4.71 4.32
CA SER A 157 -25.77 5.98 3.82
C SER A 157 -27.01 5.79 2.94
N ARG A 158 -27.04 4.74 2.10
CA ARG A 158 -28.20 4.40 1.27
C ARG A 158 -29.44 4.12 2.12
N GLU A 159 -29.32 3.32 3.18
CA GLU A 159 -30.45 2.99 4.04
C GLU A 159 -31.08 4.22 4.70
N LEU A 160 -30.26 5.23 4.99
CA LEU A 160 -30.68 6.49 5.59
C LEU A 160 -31.36 7.42 4.57
N TYR A 161 -30.71 7.66 3.43
CA TYR A 161 -31.12 8.73 2.50
C TYR A 161 -32.02 8.28 1.36
N LEU A 162 -31.92 7.02 0.92
CA LEU A 162 -32.65 6.58 -0.28
C LEU A 162 -34.17 6.58 -0.05
N LYS A 163 -34.63 6.15 1.14
CA LYS A 163 -36.06 6.13 1.49
C LYS A 163 -36.66 7.54 1.51
N ALA A 164 -35.91 8.51 2.05
CA ALA A 164 -36.31 9.91 2.07
C ALA A 164 -36.36 10.50 0.64
N GLY A 165 -35.36 10.21 -0.20
CA GLY A 165 -35.34 10.64 -1.60
C GLY A 165 -36.52 10.09 -2.41
N THR A 166 -36.85 8.80 -2.23
CA THR A 166 -38.01 8.20 -2.90
C THR A 166 -39.34 8.79 -2.44
N ALA A 167 -39.48 9.16 -1.16
CA ALA A 167 -40.69 9.80 -0.64
C ALA A 167 -40.89 11.22 -1.20
N LEU A 168 -39.79 11.91 -1.54
CA LEU A 168 -39.81 13.21 -2.20
C LEU A 168 -39.96 13.12 -3.74
N GLY A 169 -40.11 11.92 -4.30
CA GLY A 169 -40.24 11.71 -5.75
C GLY A 169 -38.95 11.93 -6.54
N VAL A 170 -37.79 11.94 -5.87
CA VAL A 170 -36.48 12.15 -6.51
C VAL A 170 -35.99 10.85 -7.15
N ASP A 171 -35.41 10.95 -8.35
CA ASP A 171 -34.83 9.79 -9.03
C ASP A 171 -33.73 9.12 -8.21
N LYS A 172 -33.65 7.79 -8.32
CA LYS A 172 -32.69 6.96 -7.58
C LYS A 172 -31.25 7.36 -7.90
N TRP A 173 -30.90 7.57 -9.18
CA TRP A 173 -29.54 7.91 -9.59
C TRP A 173 -29.15 9.31 -9.14
N TYR A 174 -30.08 10.26 -9.23
CA TYR A 174 -29.87 11.61 -8.71
C TYR A 174 -29.62 11.60 -7.20
N THR A 175 -30.41 10.81 -6.43
CA THR A 175 -30.20 10.64 -4.98
C THR A 175 -28.83 10.03 -4.67
N ILE A 176 -28.39 9.04 -5.45
CA ILE A 176 -27.07 8.42 -5.26
C ILE A 176 -25.95 9.43 -5.50
N ALA A 177 -25.97 10.10 -6.65
CA ALA A 177 -24.90 11.01 -7.06
C ALA A 177 -24.83 12.28 -6.21
N SER A 178 -25.99 12.86 -5.88
CA SER A 178 -26.05 14.18 -5.24
C SER A 178 -26.17 14.13 -3.72
N VAL A 179 -26.59 13.00 -3.14
CA VAL A 179 -26.80 12.88 -1.68
C VAL A 179 -25.94 11.78 -1.08
N ILE A 180 -26.06 10.54 -1.57
CA ILE A 180 -25.41 9.38 -0.92
C ILE A 180 -23.88 9.46 -1.04
N ILE A 181 -23.35 9.67 -2.24
CA ILE A 181 -21.88 9.73 -2.46
C ILE A 181 -21.26 10.89 -1.66
N PRO A 182 -21.77 12.14 -1.70
CA PRO A 182 -21.25 13.22 -0.89
C PRO A 182 -21.36 12.95 0.61
N ALA A 183 -22.47 12.39 1.08
CA ALA A 183 -22.65 12.05 2.49
C ALA A 183 -21.69 10.95 2.97
N SER A 184 -21.36 9.98 2.11
CA SER A 184 -20.37 8.94 2.40
C SER A 184 -18.92 9.39 2.21
N GLY A 185 -18.67 10.57 1.62
CA GLY A 185 -17.33 11.02 1.21
C GLY A 185 -16.28 10.95 2.31
N LYS A 186 -16.60 11.39 3.54
CA LYS A 186 -15.68 11.31 4.68
C LYS A 186 -15.37 9.87 5.10
N SER A 187 -16.31 8.94 4.90
CA SER A 187 -16.10 7.52 5.16
C SER A 187 -15.23 6.89 4.07
N LEU A 188 -15.53 7.18 2.80
CA LEU A 188 -14.75 6.70 1.65
C LEU A 188 -13.29 7.14 1.73
N LEU A 189 -13.03 8.39 2.13
CA LEU A 189 -11.67 8.88 2.34
C LEU A 189 -10.94 8.13 3.47
N ARG A 190 -11.64 7.71 4.54
CA ARG A 190 -11.04 6.87 5.59
C ARG A 190 -10.72 5.45 5.10
N CYS A 191 -11.56 4.87 4.25
CA CYS A 191 -11.28 3.60 3.59
C CYS A 191 -10.02 3.70 2.73
N MET A 192 -9.85 4.81 2.00
CA MET A 192 -8.62 5.06 1.22
C MET A 192 -7.38 5.22 2.09
N ILE A 193 -7.46 5.92 3.23
CA ILE A 193 -6.32 6.02 4.18
C ILE A 193 -5.84 4.63 4.59
N LEU A 194 -6.77 3.74 4.94
CA LEU A 194 -6.43 2.39 5.37
C LEU A 194 -5.88 1.54 4.21
N ALA A 195 -6.38 1.75 2.99
CA ALA A 195 -5.81 1.12 1.78
C ALA A 195 -4.38 1.61 1.47
N ILE A 196 -4.07 2.90 1.62
CA ILE A 196 -2.72 3.44 1.44
C ILE A 196 -1.75 2.79 2.43
N GLY A 197 -2.14 2.68 3.70
CA GLY A 197 -1.33 2.02 4.72
C GLY A 197 -1.00 0.57 4.36
N ARG A 198 -1.98 -0.15 3.82
CA ARG A 198 -1.79 -1.52 3.32
C ARG A 198 -0.88 -1.58 2.09
N ALA A 199 -1.03 -0.62 1.16
CA ALA A 199 -0.23 -0.53 -0.05
C ALA A 199 1.27 -0.34 0.25
N MET A 200 1.57 0.62 1.14
CA MET A 200 2.95 0.96 1.52
C MET A 200 3.65 -0.15 2.32
N GLY A 201 2.88 -0.94 3.06
CA GLY A 201 3.38 -2.07 3.82
C GLY A 201 3.40 -3.39 3.05
N GLU A 202 3.06 -3.41 1.75
CA GLU A 202 3.06 -4.66 1.00
C GLU A 202 4.48 -5.10 0.66
N THR A 203 4.82 -6.29 1.13
CA THR A 203 6.17 -6.85 1.05
C THR A 203 6.28 -7.87 -0.08
N MET A 204 5.54 -8.98 0.03
CA MET A 204 5.83 -10.19 -0.74
C MET A 204 5.35 -10.10 -2.17
N ALA A 205 4.14 -9.57 -2.40
CA ALA A 205 3.63 -9.43 -3.76
C ALA A 205 4.50 -8.51 -4.60
N VAL A 206 4.96 -7.39 -4.02
CA VAL A 206 5.80 -6.39 -4.69
C VAL A 206 7.21 -6.94 -4.95
N MET A 207 7.84 -7.53 -3.93
CA MET A 207 9.19 -8.12 -4.03
C MET A 207 9.31 -9.15 -5.16
N MET A 208 8.27 -9.93 -5.44
CA MET A 208 8.31 -10.96 -6.48
C MET A 208 8.33 -10.39 -7.91
N VAL A 209 7.86 -9.15 -8.13
CA VAL A 209 7.61 -8.64 -9.50
C VAL A 209 8.33 -7.31 -9.81
N ILE A 210 8.76 -6.54 -8.80
CA ILE A 210 9.33 -5.20 -8.99
C ILE A 210 10.76 -5.21 -9.57
N GLY A 211 11.50 -6.31 -9.36
CA GLY A 211 12.83 -6.54 -9.93
C GLY A 211 14.00 -6.37 -8.96
N ASN A 212 13.75 -5.89 -7.73
CA ASN A 212 14.68 -5.82 -6.59
C ASN A 212 16.05 -5.24 -6.97
N ALA A 213 16.03 -4.02 -7.48
CA ALA A 213 17.24 -3.28 -7.78
C ALA A 213 17.14 -1.88 -7.18
N ASN A 214 18.20 -1.42 -6.52
CA ASN A 214 18.32 -0.06 -6.00
C ASN A 214 18.50 0.95 -7.16
N LEU A 215 17.41 1.24 -7.85
CA LEU A 215 17.32 2.21 -8.93
C LEU A 215 16.12 3.13 -8.67
N PHE A 216 16.27 4.40 -9.06
CA PHE A 216 15.18 5.36 -8.98
C PHE A 216 13.96 4.85 -9.79
N PRO A 217 12.73 4.89 -9.23
CA PRO A 217 11.58 4.27 -9.87
C PRO A 217 11.20 4.95 -11.18
N THR A 218 11.16 4.16 -12.24
CA THR A 218 10.56 4.54 -13.53
C THR A 218 9.46 3.54 -13.87
N LEU A 219 8.47 3.96 -14.65
CA LEU A 219 7.25 3.16 -14.88
C LEU A 219 7.53 1.72 -15.35
N LEU A 220 8.43 1.57 -16.33
CA LEU A 220 8.83 0.28 -16.90
C LEU A 220 10.21 -0.20 -16.42
N GLY A 221 10.85 0.54 -15.51
CA GLY A 221 12.12 0.13 -14.91
C GLY A 221 11.96 -0.74 -13.68
N LYS A 222 13.07 -1.33 -13.25
CA LYS A 222 13.17 -2.03 -11.98
C LYS A 222 13.29 -1.02 -10.84
N SER A 223 12.84 -1.42 -9.67
CA SER A 223 13.09 -0.70 -8.44
C SER A 223 12.95 -1.66 -7.26
N GLU A 224 12.92 -1.15 -6.05
CA GLU A 224 12.80 -1.94 -4.83
C GLU A 224 12.14 -1.10 -3.74
N SER A 225 11.17 -1.67 -3.01
CA SER A 225 10.49 -0.96 -1.92
C SER A 225 11.22 -1.18 -0.59
N ILE A 226 10.97 -0.30 0.40
CA ILE A 226 11.53 -0.44 1.75
C ILE A 226 11.12 -1.78 2.37
N ALA A 227 9.86 -2.18 2.18
CA ALA A 227 9.38 -3.46 2.68
C ALA A 227 10.13 -4.64 2.03
N ALA A 228 10.34 -4.59 0.70
CA ALA A 228 11.04 -5.63 -0.04
C ALA A 228 12.51 -5.77 0.40
N VAL A 229 13.27 -4.67 0.50
CA VAL A 229 14.68 -4.73 0.92
C VAL A 229 14.82 -5.28 2.36
N ILE A 230 13.91 -4.89 3.27
CA ILE A 230 13.88 -5.45 4.63
C ILE A 230 13.64 -6.95 4.58
N ALA A 231 12.68 -7.42 3.79
CA ALA A 231 12.38 -8.85 3.73
C ALA A 231 13.48 -9.68 3.05
N LEU A 232 14.17 -9.12 2.05
CA LEU A 232 15.25 -9.80 1.34
C LEU A 232 16.52 -9.89 2.18
N GLU A 233 16.89 -8.79 2.85
CA GLU A 233 18.22 -8.67 3.43
C GLU A 233 18.25 -8.95 4.94
N MET A 234 17.15 -8.80 5.66
CA MET A 234 17.11 -8.98 7.12
C MET A 234 17.53 -10.40 7.53
N GLY A 235 17.17 -11.42 6.75
CA GLY A 235 17.57 -12.81 7.03
C GLY A 235 19.06 -13.08 6.85
N THR A 236 19.77 -12.21 6.11
CA THR A 236 21.21 -12.33 5.83
C THR A 236 22.08 -11.37 6.64
N ALA A 237 21.48 -10.34 7.25
CA ALA A 237 22.17 -9.36 8.05
C ALA A 237 22.66 -9.98 9.37
N VAL A 238 23.93 -9.75 9.71
CA VAL A 238 24.49 -10.22 10.99
C VAL A 238 23.91 -9.40 12.14
N ASN A 239 23.41 -10.05 13.18
CA ASN A 239 22.85 -9.38 14.35
C ASN A 239 23.85 -8.39 14.97
N GLY A 240 23.41 -7.14 15.15
CA GLY A 240 24.25 -6.06 15.71
C GLY A 240 25.22 -5.41 14.71
N SER A 241 25.18 -5.79 13.42
CA SER A 241 25.93 -5.09 12.37
C SER A 241 25.27 -3.78 11.96
N THR A 242 26.04 -2.89 11.32
CA THR A 242 25.53 -1.64 10.74
C THR A 242 24.42 -1.90 9.72
N HIS A 243 24.54 -2.95 8.91
CA HIS A 243 23.52 -3.37 7.96
C HIS A 243 22.20 -3.76 8.64
N PHE A 244 22.27 -4.52 9.74
CA PHE A 244 21.09 -4.87 10.53
C PHE A 244 20.39 -3.61 11.07
N HIS A 245 21.14 -2.71 11.70
CA HIS A 245 20.59 -1.45 12.22
C HIS A 245 20.05 -0.53 11.11
N ALA A 246 20.68 -0.52 9.93
CA ALA A 246 20.21 0.22 8.75
C ALA A 246 18.85 -0.26 8.25
N LEU A 247 18.60 -1.58 8.24
CA LEU A 247 17.29 -2.14 7.86
C LEU A 247 16.19 -1.75 8.87
N TYR A 248 16.48 -1.74 10.17
CA TYR A 248 15.56 -1.22 11.18
C TYR A 248 15.30 0.28 11.02
N ALA A 249 16.33 1.06 10.70
CA ALA A 249 16.19 2.48 10.39
C ALA A 249 15.35 2.73 9.13
N ALA A 250 15.48 1.91 8.09
CA ALA A 250 14.63 1.97 6.91
C ALA A 250 13.15 1.70 7.28
N GLY A 251 12.90 0.70 8.12
CA GLY A 251 11.57 0.40 8.66
C GLY A 251 10.99 1.56 9.49
N LEU A 252 11.82 2.21 10.32
CA LEU A 252 11.43 3.40 11.06
C LEU A 252 11.02 4.54 10.11
N VAL A 253 11.80 4.78 9.04
CA VAL A 253 11.47 5.79 8.03
C VAL A 253 10.15 5.47 7.34
N LEU A 254 9.89 4.22 6.99
CA LEU A 254 8.60 3.80 6.42
C LEU A 254 7.43 4.11 7.37
N ILE A 255 7.57 3.83 8.66
CA ILE A 255 6.56 4.18 9.68
C ILE A 255 6.34 5.69 9.73
N VAL A 256 7.41 6.49 9.74
CA VAL A 256 7.32 7.96 9.76
C VAL A 256 6.61 8.49 8.52
N ILE A 257 6.95 7.99 7.33
CA ILE A 257 6.29 8.39 6.07
C ILE A 257 4.80 8.01 6.10
N MET A 258 4.49 6.80 6.55
CA MET A 258 3.10 6.34 6.67
C MET A 258 2.30 7.23 7.64
N LEU A 259 2.87 7.58 8.80
CA LEU A 259 2.25 8.50 9.75
C LEU A 259 2.06 9.89 9.15
N ALA A 260 3.05 10.41 8.44
CA ALA A 260 2.98 11.72 7.79
C ALA A 260 1.85 11.79 6.74
N ILE A 261 1.76 10.77 5.88
CA ILE A 261 0.68 10.66 4.88
C ILE A 261 -0.68 10.54 5.56
N ASN A 262 -0.81 9.66 6.55
CA ASN A 262 -2.08 9.46 7.26
C ASN A 262 -2.55 10.74 7.98
N PHE A 263 -1.62 11.48 8.60
CA PHE A 263 -1.93 12.76 9.24
C PHE A 263 -2.32 13.83 8.21
N GLY A 264 -1.61 13.90 7.08
CA GLY A 264 -1.94 14.80 5.98
C GLY A 264 -3.35 14.58 5.44
N VAL A 265 -3.72 13.33 5.14
CA VAL A 265 -5.07 13.01 4.64
C VAL A 265 -6.13 13.25 5.72
N LYS A 266 -5.86 12.91 6.99
CA LYS A 266 -6.78 13.21 8.10
C LYS A 266 -7.08 14.70 8.22
N ASN A 267 -6.08 15.56 8.08
CA ASN A 267 -6.25 17.00 8.12
C ASN A 267 -7.06 17.51 6.93
N LEU A 268 -6.88 16.92 5.75
CA LEU A 268 -7.71 17.22 4.58
C LEU A 268 -9.19 16.87 4.84
N ILE A 269 -9.46 15.70 5.42
CA ILE A 269 -10.83 15.27 5.78
C ILE A 269 -11.48 16.21 6.80
N LYS A 270 -10.71 16.79 7.72
CA LYS A 270 -11.24 17.73 8.73
C LYS A 270 -11.63 19.08 8.11
N LYS A 271 -10.98 19.48 7.01
CA LYS A 271 -11.26 20.73 6.30
C LYS A 271 -12.47 20.64 5.34
N LEU A 272 -12.78 19.44 4.86
CA LEU A 272 -14.00 19.08 4.12
C LEU A 272 -15.15 18.80 5.10
#